data_AF-K2EC28-F1
#
_entry.id   AF-K2EC28-F1
#
_cell.length_a   1.000
_cell.length_b   1.000
_cell.length_c   1.000
_cell.angle_alpha   90.00
_cell.angle_beta   90.00
_cell.angle_gamma   90.00
#
_symmetry.space_group_name_H-M   'P 1'
#
loop_
_entity.id
_entity.type
_entity.pdbx_description
1 polymer ?
#
loop_
_entity_poly.entity_id
_entity_poly.type
_entity_poly.pdbx_seq_one_letter_code
_entity_poly.pdbx_strand_id
1 'polypeptide(L)'
;MVLFGGLGLVFSFVKINGQTFHYFVLNIIQSARKPSLRVWHKGHNKKELLALLNNIDIITEMEIKKKKVQRKHIRDLALLVNTGGFYRPGDDI
;
A
#
# COMPACT_ATOMS: atom_id res chain seq x y z
N MET A 1 -27.02 11.41 33.52
CA MET A 1 -26.82 9.95 33.35
C MET A 1 -27.14 9.46 31.95
N VAL A 2 -28.33 9.75 31.40
CA VAL A 2 -28.75 9.28 30.05
C VAL A 2 -27.80 9.73 28.93
N LEU A 3 -27.27 10.96 29.01
CA LEU A 3 -26.35 11.50 28.00
C LEU A 3 -25.01 10.73 27.94
N PHE A 4 -24.43 10.38 29.10
CA PHE A 4 -23.18 9.63 29.17
C PHE A 4 -23.36 8.16 28.77
N GLY A 5 -24.48 7.54 29.16
CA GLY A 5 -24.82 6.18 28.75
C GLY A 5 -25.07 6.06 27.24
N GLY A 6 -25.77 7.03 26.65
CA GLY A 6 -25.98 7.12 25.21
C GLY A 6 -24.67 7.32 24.44
N LEU A 7 -23.77 8.18 24.93
CA LEU A 7 -22.44 8.36 24.34
C LEU A 7 -21.63 7.05 24.36
N GLY A 8 -21.66 6.33 25.48
CA GLY A 8 -20.94 5.06 25.62
C GLY A 8 -21.41 3.99 24.63
N LEU A 9 -22.72 3.88 24.39
CA LEU A 9 -23.27 2.93 23.42
C LEU A 9 -22.89 3.28 21.98
N VAL A 10 -22.93 4.56 21.62
CA VAL A 10 -22.50 5.04 20.29
C VAL A 10 -21.02 4.76 20.08
N PHE A 11 -20.17 5.03 21.08
CA PHE A 11 -18.75 4.75 21.00
C PHE A 11 -18.46 3.25 20.84
N SER A 12 -19.13 2.39 21.61
CA SER A 12 -18.79 0.96 21.67
C SER A 12 -19.34 0.13 20.51
N PHE A 13 -20.53 0.46 19.98
CA PHE A 13 -21.24 -0.41 19.03
C PHE A 13 -21.42 0.16 17.63
N VAL A 14 -21.19 1.45 17.40
CA VAL A 14 -21.29 2.01 16.05
C VAL A 14 -20.01 1.67 15.29
N LYS A 15 -20.18 1.05 14.11
CA LYS A 15 -19.11 0.82 13.14
C LYS A 15 -19.42 1.65 11.91
N ILE A 16 -18.46 2.46 11.48
CA ILE A 16 -18.56 3.24 10.23
C ILE A 16 -17.66 2.54 9.23
N ASN A 17 -18.22 2.07 8.11
CA ASN A 17 -17.47 1.33 7.08
C ASN A 17 -16.64 0.14 7.62
N GLY A 18 -17.17 -0.58 8.61
CA GLY A 18 -16.51 -1.74 9.21
C GLY A 18 -15.46 -1.44 10.29
N GLN A 19 -15.08 -0.17 10.50
CA GLN A 19 -14.14 0.26 11.54
C GLN A 19 -14.87 0.73 12.80
N THR A 20 -14.32 0.46 14.00
CA THR A 20 -14.91 0.91 15.26
C THR A 20 -14.90 2.43 15.38
N PHE A 21 -15.99 3.01 15.86
CA PHE A 21 -16.20 4.47 15.96
C PHE A 21 -15.07 5.20 16.72
N HIS A 22 -14.46 4.54 17.72
CA HIS A 22 -13.31 5.09 18.45
C HIS A 22 -12.14 5.46 17.52
N TYR A 23 -11.79 4.61 16.56
CA TYR A 23 -10.71 4.94 15.62
C TYR A 23 -11.09 6.05 14.64
N PHE A 24 -12.36 6.12 14.26
CA PHE A 24 -12.87 7.22 13.43
C PHE A 24 -12.73 8.56 14.16
N VAL A 25 -13.08 8.63 15.45
CA VAL A 25 -12.90 9.81 16.29
C VAL A 25 -11.41 10.15 16.46
N LEU A 26 -10.56 9.14 16.71
CA LEU A 26 -9.10 9.36 16.78
C LEU A 26 -8.55 9.93 15.47
N ASN A 27 -9.03 9.48 14.31
CA ASN A 27 -8.61 10.03 13.01
C ASN A 27 -9.08 11.48 12.82
N ILE A 28 -10.30 11.83 13.25
CA ILE A 28 -10.80 13.21 13.21
C ILE A 28 -9.96 14.11 14.11
N ILE A 29 -9.71 13.69 15.36
CA ILE A 29 -8.90 14.46 16.32
C ILE A 29 -7.46 14.61 15.81
N GLN A 30 -6.85 13.54 15.29
CA GLN A 30 -5.52 13.62 14.68
C GLN A 30 -5.48 14.58 13.50
N SER A 31 -6.49 14.54 12.62
CA SER A 31 -6.60 15.44 11.48
C SER A 31 -6.80 16.90 11.90
N ALA A 32 -7.56 17.14 12.97
CA ALA A 32 -7.83 18.48 13.50
C ALA A 32 -6.67 19.06 14.33
N ARG A 33 -5.82 18.22 14.94
CA ARG A 33 -4.63 18.67 15.71
C ARG A 33 -3.41 18.99 14.85
N LYS A 34 -3.32 18.42 13.63
CA LYS A 34 -2.21 18.66 12.68
C LYS A 34 -2.68 19.21 11.33
N PRO A 35 -3.52 20.28 11.27
CA PRO A 35 -3.98 20.83 10.00
C PRO A 35 -2.83 21.54 9.25
N SER A 36 -1.83 22.06 9.97
CA SER A 36 -0.70 22.82 9.41
C SER A 36 0.38 21.96 8.73
N LEU A 37 0.37 20.63 8.89
CA LEU A 37 1.23 19.72 8.12
C LEU A 37 0.64 19.41 6.73
N ARG A 38 -0.63 19.79 6.50
CA ARG A 38 -1.25 19.72 5.18
C ARG A 38 -0.81 20.94 4.36
N VAL A 39 0.46 20.91 3.95
CA VAL A 39 1.01 21.85 2.95
C VAL A 39 0.44 21.45 1.59
N TRP A 40 -0.82 21.78 1.32
CA TRP A 40 -1.28 21.81 -0.07
C TRP A 40 -0.76 23.12 -0.68
N HIS A 41 0.48 23.12 -1.15
CA HIS A 41 1.08 24.28 -1.79
C HIS A 41 0.48 24.47 -3.20
N LYS A 42 -0.71 25.06 -3.28
CA LYS A 42 -1.41 25.44 -4.54
C LYS A 42 -0.76 26.68 -5.19
N GLY A 43 0.56 26.82 -5.06
CA GLY A 43 1.31 28.06 -5.36
C GLY A 43 2.42 27.87 -6.38
N HIS A 44 2.36 26.87 -7.26
CA HIS A 44 3.40 26.69 -8.27
C HIS A 44 3.31 27.79 -9.32
N ASN A 45 4.27 28.72 -9.28
CA ASN A 45 4.58 29.54 -10.43
C ASN A 45 5.07 28.61 -11.54
N LYS A 46 4.56 28.76 -12.78
CA LYS A 46 4.86 27.85 -13.91
C LYS A 46 6.37 27.61 -14.11
N LYS A 47 7.20 28.59 -13.75
CA LYS A 47 8.67 28.51 -13.81
C LYS A 47 9.27 27.47 -12.84
N GLU A 48 8.73 27.35 -11.63
CA GLU A 48 9.20 26.36 -10.64
C GLU A 48 8.77 24.93 -11.04
N LEU A 49 7.61 24.79 -11.66
CA LEU A 49 7.13 23.51 -12.18
C LEU A 49 8.05 22.99 -13.30
N LEU A 50 8.49 23.87 -14.20
CA LEU A 50 9.44 23.54 -15.27
C LEU A 50 10.84 23.23 -14.72
N ALA A 51 11.26 23.92 -13.65
CA ALA A 51 12.53 23.63 -12.97
C ALA A 51 12.51 22.27 -12.27
N LEU A 52 11.37 21.86 -11.68
CA LEU A 52 11.20 20.52 -11.13
C LEU A 52 11.19 19.47 -12.25
N LEU A 53 10.51 19.73 -13.37
CA LEU A 53 10.49 18.82 -14.52
C LEU A 53 11.89 18.55 -15.09
N ASN A 54 12.73 19.59 -15.17
CA ASN A 54 14.11 19.49 -15.66
C ASN A 54 15.09 18.86 -14.65
N ASN A 55 14.73 18.77 -13.36
CA ASN A 55 15.53 18.08 -12.35
C ASN A 55 15.07 16.63 -12.10
N ILE A 56 14.03 16.14 -12.81
CA ILE A 56 13.69 14.71 -12.86
C ILE A 56 14.54 14.07 -13.98
N ASP A 57 15.84 14.36 -13.96
CA ASP A 57 16.79 13.50 -14.63
C ASP A 57 17.04 12.30 -13.70
N ILE A 58 16.57 11.15 -14.17
CA ILE A 58 17.03 9.82 -13.77
C ILE A 58 16.51 9.32 -12.40
N ILE A 59 15.20 9.31 -12.21
CA ILE A 59 14.61 8.03 -11.75
C ILE A 59 14.05 7.40 -13.01
N THR A 60 14.96 6.87 -13.84
CA THR A 60 14.59 5.81 -14.77
C THR A 60 13.91 4.79 -13.90
N GLU A 61 12.58 4.74 -13.99
CA GLU A 61 11.77 3.66 -13.46
C GLU A 61 12.52 2.41 -13.86
N MET A 62 13.17 1.76 -12.89
CA MET A 62 13.96 0.57 -13.14
C MET A 62 12.96 -0.37 -13.79
N GLU A 63 13.07 -0.51 -15.11
CA GLU A 63 12.16 -1.33 -15.88
C GLU A 63 12.31 -2.71 -15.26
N ILE A 64 11.35 -3.11 -14.43
CA ILE A 64 11.38 -4.40 -13.77
C ILE A 64 11.20 -5.38 -14.92
N LYS A 65 12.33 -5.82 -15.49
CA LYS A 65 12.35 -6.78 -16.59
C LYS A 65 11.72 -8.05 -16.04
N LYS A 66 10.40 -8.19 -16.23
CA LYS A 66 9.68 -9.40 -15.87
C LYS A 66 10.36 -10.54 -16.61
N LYS A 67 11.08 -11.39 -15.89
CA LYS A 67 11.78 -12.53 -16.45
C LYS A 67 10.74 -13.37 -17.18
N LYS A 68 10.86 -13.51 -18.50
CA LYS A 68 9.98 -14.41 -19.27
C LYS A 68 10.16 -15.81 -18.71
N VAL A 69 9.11 -16.35 -18.11
CA VAL A 69 9.14 -17.71 -17.58
C VAL A 69 9.28 -18.67 -18.75
N GLN A 70 10.41 -19.35 -18.84
CA GLN A 70 10.66 -20.32 -19.90
C GLN A 70 9.80 -21.57 -19.65
N ARG A 71 9.25 -22.18 -20.70
CA ARG A 71 8.40 -23.40 -20.57
C ARG A 71 9.06 -24.54 -19.77
N LYS A 72 10.38 -24.65 -19.81
CA LYS A 72 11.15 -25.61 -18.99
C LYS A 72 10.94 -25.39 -17.48
N HIS A 73 10.94 -24.13 -17.03
CA HIS A 73 10.79 -23.78 -15.62
C HIS A 73 9.41 -24.17 -15.08
N ILE A 74 8.35 -24.02 -15.88
CA ILE A 74 7.00 -24.46 -15.48
C ILE A 74 6.94 -25.99 -15.33
N ARG A 75 7.60 -26.73 -16.24
CA ARG A 75 7.66 -28.19 -16.18
C ARG A 75 8.41 -28.67 -14.94
N ASP A 76 9.55 -28.04 -14.64
CA ASP A 76 10.36 -28.38 -13.48
C ASP A 76 9.60 -28.12 -12.17
N LEU A 77 8.86 -27.02 -12.09
CA LEU A 77 7.99 -26.71 -10.93
C LEU A 77 6.85 -27.73 -10.79
N ALA A 78 6.23 -28.13 -11.90
CA ALA A 78 5.17 -29.13 -11.87
C ALA A 78 5.69 -30.50 -11.40
N LEU A 79 6.88 -30.91 -11.86
CA LEU A 79 7.53 -32.14 -11.43
C LEU A 79 7.94 -32.09 -9.95
N LEU A 80 8.48 -30.96 -9.49
CA LEU A 80 8.88 -30.78 -8.09
C LEU A 80 7.68 -30.86 -7.14
N VAL A 81 6.55 -30.23 -7.49
CA VAL A 81 5.32 -30.31 -6.70
C VAL A 81 4.74 -31.73 -6.71
N ASN A 82 4.67 -32.37 -7.89
CA ASN A 82 4.10 -33.71 -8.02
C ASN A 82 4.95 -34.78 -7.30
N THR A 83 6.27 -34.60 -7.26
CA THR A 83 7.22 -35.51 -6.60
C THR A 83 7.51 -35.14 -5.14
N GLY A 84 6.79 -34.18 -4.56
CA GLY A 84 6.97 -33.77 -3.16
C GLY A 84 8.38 -33.25 -2.83
N GLY A 85 9.10 -32.69 -3.81
CA GLY A 85 10.47 -32.20 -3.64
C GLY A 85 11.58 -33.20 -3.95
N PHE A 86 11.26 -34.39 -4.46
CA PHE A 86 12.28 -35.37 -4.85
C PHE A 86 12.94 -35.02 -6.19
N TYR A 87 12.22 -34.40 -7.12
CA TYR A 87 12.77 -34.00 -8.42
C TYR A 87 13.80 -32.86 -8.29
N ARG A 88 14.98 -33.05 -8.89
CA ARG A 88 16.10 -32.10 -8.89
C ARG A 88 16.53 -31.83 -10.34
N PRO A 89 16.34 -30.59 -10.85
CA PRO A 89 16.73 -30.27 -12.21
C PRO A 89 18.26 -30.30 -12.34
N GLY A 90 18.77 -31.30 -13.06
CA GLY A 90 20.21 -31.50 -13.30
C GLY A 90 20.77 -32.87 -12.92
N ASP A 91 19.97 -33.72 -12.27
CA ASP A 91 20.40 -35.08 -11.86
C ASP A 91 20.09 -36.16 -12.93
N ASP A 92 19.57 -35.75 -14.10
CA ASP A 92 19.32 -36.61 -15.26
C ASP A 92 20.53 -36.56 -16.23
N ILE A 93 21.47 -37.49 -16.05
CA ILE A 93 22.48 -37.90 -17.06
C ILE A 93 22.17 -39.30 -17.58
#